data_AF-A0A924A3M9-F1
#
_entry.id   AF-A0A924A3M9-F1
#
_cell.length_a   1.000
_cell.length_b   1.000
_cell.length_c   1.000
_cell.angle_alpha   90.00
_cell.angle_beta   90.00
_cell.angle_gamma   90.00
#
_symmetry.space_group_name_H-M   'P 1'
#
loop_
_entity.id
_entity.type
_entity.pdbx_description
1 polymer ?
#
loop_
_entity_poly.entity_id
_entity_poly.type
_entity_poly.pdbx_seq_one_letter_code
_entity_poly.pdbx_strand_id
1 'polypeptide(L)'
;MGYFFCAVLLLQTVDYIEHYALVRPKNQEGNYMAFKGPHSWDSTSIMTNITLFNLGFHSHHHMKAVVRFEDLIEQETANKMPYGYSIMLLIALVPWVYIPYMNKRLAQIT
;
A
#
# COMPACT_ATOMS: atom_id res chain seq x y z
N MET A 1 24.41 12.55 -5.05
CA MET A 1 23.71 12.93 -3.79
C MET A 1 22.23 13.23 -4.00
N GLY A 2 21.82 14.10 -4.94
CA GLY A 2 20.39 14.40 -5.17
C GLY A 2 19.52 13.19 -5.56
N TYR A 3 19.96 12.36 -6.52
CA TYR A 3 19.21 11.18 -6.95
C TYR A 3 18.99 10.14 -5.84
N PHE A 4 19.96 9.97 -4.94
CA PHE A 4 19.83 9.08 -3.79
C PHE A 4 18.70 9.54 -2.87
N PHE A 5 18.67 10.83 -2.54
CA PHE A 5 17.62 11.40 -1.71
C PHE A 5 16.25 11.23 -2.36
N CYS A 6 16.12 11.53 -3.65
CA CYS A 6 14.85 11.34 -4.37
C CYS A 6 14.41 9.87 -4.39
N ALA A 7 15.32 8.92 -4.60
CA ALA A 7 15.01 7.49 -4.61
C ALA A 7 14.54 7.00 -3.23
N VAL A 8 15.23 7.39 -2.16
CA VAL A 8 14.85 7.03 -0.79
C VAL A 8 13.51 7.67 -0.43
N LEU A 9 13.32 8.95 -0.73
CA LEU A 9 12.06 9.64 -0.45
C LEU A 9 10.89 8.98 -1.19
N LEU A 10 11.07 8.66 -2.48
CA LEU A 10 10.05 7.98 -3.27
C LEU A 10 9.70 6.62 -2.67
N LEU A 11 10.70 5.78 -2.39
CA LEU A 11 10.49 4.45 -1.82
C LEU A 11 9.77 4.52 -0.47
N GLN A 12 10.20 5.42 0.42
CA GLN A 12 9.58 5.59 1.73
C GLN A 12 8.16 6.14 1.63
N THR A 13 7.88 7.01 0.66
CA THR A 13 6.52 7.52 0.45
C THR A 13 5.59 6.43 -0.07
N VAL A 14 6.08 5.57 -0.99
CA VAL A 14 5.33 4.39 -1.47
C VAL A 14 5.01 3.44 -0.31
N ASP A 15 6.04 3.07 0.47
CA ASP A 15 5.87 2.17 1.62
C ASP A 15 4.90 2.77 2.65
N TYR A 16 4.98 4.08 2.89
CA TYR A 16 4.09 4.78 3.79
C TYR A 16 2.63 4.75 3.32
N ILE A 17 2.33 4.95 2.03
CA ILE A 17 0.95 4.91 1.54
C ILE A 17 0.36 3.50 1.51
N GLU A 18 1.18 2.48 1.23
CA GLU A 18 0.77 1.07 1.22
C GLU A 18 0.43 0.56 2.63
N HIS A 19 1.08 1.08 3.67
CA HIS A 19 0.94 0.58 5.04
C HIS A 19 0.32 1.59 6.01
N TYR A 20 -0.22 2.71 5.51
CA TYR A 20 -0.69 3.78 6.37
C TYR A 20 -1.69 3.32 7.44
N ALA A 21 -1.29 3.49 8.70
CA ALA A 21 -2.08 3.26 9.91
C ALA A 21 -2.69 1.84 10.06
N LEU A 22 -2.25 0.87 9.26
CA LEU A 22 -2.67 -0.52 9.39
C LEU A 22 -1.74 -1.25 10.36
N VAL A 23 -2.33 -2.05 11.25
CA VAL A 23 -1.57 -2.83 12.24
C VAL A 23 -1.87 -4.30 12.06
N ARG A 24 -0.81 -5.11 12.01
CA ARG A 24 -0.94 -6.56 11.93
C ARG A 24 -1.22 -7.14 13.31
N PRO A 25 -2.32 -7.91 13.48
CA PRO A 25 -2.66 -8.51 14.76
C PRO A 25 -1.64 -9.58 15.18
N LYS A 26 -1.57 -9.82 16.50
CA LYS A 26 -0.81 -10.92 17.12
C LYS A 26 -1.75 -12.04 17.55
N ASN A 27 -1.30 -13.28 17.47
CA ASN A 27 -2.02 -14.43 17.99
C ASN A 27 -1.94 -14.49 19.53
N GLN A 28 -2.60 -15.49 20.13
CA GLN A 28 -2.61 -15.69 21.59
C GLN A 28 -1.21 -15.92 22.19
N GLU A 29 -0.25 -16.36 21.38
CA GLU A 29 1.16 -16.61 21.77
C GLU A 29 2.03 -15.35 21.61
N GLY A 30 1.47 -14.23 21.14
CA GLY A 30 2.19 -12.98 20.91
C GLY A 30 2.94 -12.90 19.57
N ASN A 31 2.82 -13.92 18.73
CA ASN A 31 3.41 -13.95 17.39
C ASN A 31 2.53 -13.19 16.40
N TYR A 32 3.14 -12.44 15.49
CA TYR A 32 2.39 -11.79 14.43
C TYR A 32 1.70 -12.80 13.52
N MET A 33 0.45 -12.51 13.16
CA MET A 33 -0.28 -13.33 12.20
C MET A 33 0.35 -13.22 10.80
N ALA A 34 0.09 -14.22 9.95
CA ALA A 34 0.49 -14.19 8.55
C ALA A 34 -0.07 -12.94 7.83
N PHE A 35 0.66 -12.46 6.84
CA PHE A 35 0.21 -11.33 6.03
C PHE A 35 -1.06 -11.70 5.22
N LYS A 36 -2.01 -10.78 5.12
CA LYS A 36 -3.31 -10.96 4.44
C LYS A 36 -3.71 -9.67 3.74
N GLY A 37 -4.68 -9.77 2.82
CA GLY A 37 -5.28 -8.65 2.09
C GLY A 37 -5.46 -7.37 2.92
N PRO A 38 -6.17 -7.41 4.06
CA PRO A 38 -6.45 -6.21 4.86
C PRO A 38 -5.24 -5.56 5.55
N HIS A 39 -4.03 -6.12 5.43
CA HIS A 39 -2.84 -5.59 6.10
C HIS A 39 -2.07 -4.56 5.24
N SER A 40 -2.55 -4.25 4.04
CA SER A 40 -2.07 -3.15 3.20
C SER A 40 -3.22 -2.44 2.47
N TRP A 41 -2.87 -1.31 1.86
CA TRP A 41 -3.67 -0.61 0.87
C TRP A 41 -3.18 -0.96 -0.54
N ASP A 42 -4.05 -1.52 -1.36
CA ASP A 42 -3.80 -1.88 -2.76
C ASP A 42 -4.36 -0.82 -3.72
N SER A 43 -3.89 -0.81 -4.96
CA SER A 43 -4.44 0.02 -6.04
C SER A 43 -4.84 -0.84 -7.24
N THR A 44 -6.12 -0.72 -7.62
CA THR A 44 -6.69 -1.40 -8.80
C THR A 44 -6.63 -0.53 -10.06
N SER A 45 -5.91 0.60 -9.99
CA SER A 45 -5.74 1.52 -11.11
C SER A 45 -4.95 0.87 -12.24
N ILE A 46 -5.57 0.73 -13.41
CA ILE A 46 -4.93 0.18 -14.62
C ILE A 46 -3.65 0.95 -14.96
N MET A 47 -3.68 2.29 -14.90
CA MET A 47 -2.50 3.11 -15.18
C MET A 47 -1.36 2.84 -14.20
N THR A 48 -1.67 2.69 -12.91
CA THR A 48 -0.68 2.34 -11.88
C THR A 48 -0.06 0.98 -12.18
N ASN A 49 -0.90 -0.03 -12.43
CA ASN A 49 -0.45 -1.40 -12.62
C ASN A 49 0.33 -1.62 -13.92
N ILE A 50 -0.01 -0.91 -15.00
CA ILE A 50 0.81 -0.93 -16.21
C ILE A 50 2.17 -0.24 -15.98
N THR A 51 2.17 0.94 -15.34
CA THR A 51 3.39 1.76 -15.18
C THR A 51 4.36 1.16 -14.17
N LEU A 52 3.83 0.57 -13.09
CA LEU A 52 4.59 0.05 -11.96
C LEU A 52 4.62 -1.48 -11.94
N PHE A 53 4.36 -2.16 -13.05
CA PHE A 53 4.43 -3.61 -13.16
C PHE A 53 3.62 -4.33 -12.07
N ASN A 54 2.33 -4.01 -11.98
CA ASN A 54 1.38 -4.58 -11.03
C ASN A 54 1.73 -4.36 -9.54
N LEU A 55 2.58 -3.39 -9.21
CA LEU A 55 2.87 -2.99 -7.83
C LEU A 55 1.60 -2.70 -7.01
N GLY A 56 0.54 -2.22 -7.64
CA GLY A 56 -0.73 -1.95 -6.97
C GLY A 56 -1.37 -3.17 -6.32
N PHE A 57 -1.03 -4.40 -6.74
CA PHE A 57 -1.46 -5.65 -6.10
C PHE A 57 -0.52 -6.08 -4.96
N HIS A 58 -0.12 -5.10 -4.16
CA HIS A 58 0.85 -5.20 -3.08
C HIS A 58 0.52 -6.28 -2.07
N SER A 59 -0.77 -6.38 -1.70
CA SER A 59 -1.22 -7.40 -0.76
C SER A 59 -0.96 -8.82 -1.26
N HIS A 60 -1.19 -9.10 -2.54
CA HIS A 60 -0.93 -10.40 -3.14
C HIS A 60 0.56 -10.70 -3.16
N HIS A 61 1.39 -9.71 -3.49
CA HIS A 61 2.84 -9.84 -3.44
C HIS A 61 3.30 -10.22 -2.03
N HIS A 62 2.83 -9.56 -0.98
CA HIS A 62 3.22 -9.92 0.39
C HIS A 62 2.60 -11.23 0.89
N MET A 63 1.44 -11.63 0.38
CA MET A 63 0.86 -12.95 0.66
C MET A 63 1.67 -14.08 0.00
N LYS A 64 2.23 -13.84 -1.20
CA LYS A 64 2.99 -14.81 -1.98
C LYS A 64 4.15 -14.13 -2.74
N ALA A 65 5.22 -13.81 -2.04
CA ALA A 65 6.35 -13.04 -2.59
C ALA A 65 7.09 -13.71 -3.77
N VAL A 66 6.87 -15.01 -3.97
CA VAL A 66 7.44 -15.79 -5.09
C VAL A 66 6.69 -15.61 -6.41
N VAL A 67 5.48 -15.03 -6.37
CA VAL A 67 4.67 -14.78 -7.57
C VAL A 67 5.32 -13.68 -8.39
N ARG A 68 5.40 -13.90 -9.70
CA ARG A 68 5.98 -12.93 -10.63
C ARG A 68 5.06 -11.74 -10.82
N PHE A 69 5.60 -10.60 -11.21
CA PHE A 69 4.83 -9.37 -11.31
C PHE A 69 3.67 -9.47 -12.32
N GLU A 70 3.84 -10.23 -13.41
CA GLU A 70 2.82 -10.46 -14.42
C GLU A 70 1.61 -11.29 -13.92
N ASP A 71 1.82 -12.12 -12.90
CA ASP A 71 0.83 -13.04 -12.33
C ASP A 71 0.17 -12.46 -11.07
N LEU A 72 0.51 -11.23 -10.68
CA LEU A 72 -0.11 -10.58 -9.53
C LEU A 72 -1.58 -10.26 -9.84
N ILE A 73 -2.46 -10.58 -8.89
CA ILE A 73 -3.90 -10.38 -9.00
C ILE A 73 -4.40 -9.58 -7.80
N GLU A 74 -5.49 -8.85 -8.04
CA GLU A 74 -6.24 -8.17 -7.00
C GLU A 74 -6.73 -9.15 -5.92
N GLN A 75 -6.57 -8.79 -4.66
CA GLN A 75 -7.16 -9.53 -3.54
C GLN A 75 -8.49 -8.89 -3.14
N GLU A 76 -9.58 -9.67 -3.15
CA GLU A 76 -10.92 -9.17 -2.79
C GLU A 76 -10.99 -8.58 -1.37
N THR A 77 -10.15 -9.10 -0.47
CA THR A 77 -10.10 -8.66 0.94
C THR A 77 -9.14 -7.50 1.18
N ALA A 78 -8.41 -7.03 0.17
CA ALA A 78 -7.47 -5.93 0.35
C ALA A 78 -8.20 -4.59 0.52
N ASN A 79 -7.65 -3.75 1.39
CA ASN A 79 -8.10 -2.37 1.46
C ASN A 79 -7.66 -1.65 0.18
N LYS A 80 -8.52 -0.80 -0.38
CA LYS A 80 -8.21 -0.11 -1.63
C LYS A 80 -7.87 1.35 -1.38
N MET A 81 -6.76 1.79 -1.93
CA MET A 81 -6.45 3.21 -2.01
C MET A 81 -7.55 3.93 -2.82
N PRO A 82 -7.87 5.16 -2.43
CA PRO A 82 -8.90 5.94 -3.11
C PRO A 82 -8.49 6.37 -4.53
N TYR A 83 -7.19 6.40 -4.82
CA TYR A 83 -6.62 6.78 -6.11
C TYR A 83 -5.41 5.91 -6.47
N GLY A 84 -4.90 6.05 -7.69
CA GLY A 84 -3.63 5.45 -8.12
C GLY A 84 -2.40 6.07 -7.44
N TYR A 85 -1.24 5.43 -7.60
CA TYR A 85 -0.02 5.80 -6.87
C TYR A 85 0.43 7.23 -7.14
N SER A 86 0.31 7.72 -8.37
CA SER A 86 0.73 9.09 -8.72
C SER A 86 -0.01 10.15 -7.90
N ILE A 87 -1.32 10.00 -7.72
CA ILE A 87 -2.11 10.93 -6.90
C ILE A 87 -1.77 10.74 -5.42
N MET A 88 -1.73 9.48 -4.96
CA MET A 88 -1.46 9.13 -3.57
C MET A 88 -0.10 9.64 -3.08
N LEU A 89 0.94 9.52 -3.92
CA LEU A 89 2.27 10.06 -3.65
C LEU A 89 2.24 11.58 -3.48
N LEU A 90 1.60 12.31 -4.39
CA LEU A 90 1.52 13.77 -4.33
C LEU A 90 0.79 14.25 -3.07
N ILE A 91 -0.33 13.62 -2.71
CA ILE A 91 -1.07 14.01 -1.50
C ILE A 91 -0.30 13.62 -0.23
N ALA A 92 0.43 12.51 -0.20
CA ALA A 92 1.20 12.05 0.97
C ALA A 92 2.34 13.01 1.34
N LEU A 93 2.88 13.75 0.37
CA LEU A 93 3.86 14.82 0.62
C LEU A 93 3.27 16.04 1.35
N VAL A 94 1.95 16.09 1.52
CA VAL A 94 1.22 17.19 2.16
C VAL A 94 0.42 16.63 3.36
N PRO A 95 1.05 16.47 4.55
CA PRO A 95 0.46 15.73 5.68
C PRO A 95 -0.88 16.26 6.16
N TRP A 96 -1.08 17.59 6.14
CA TRP A 96 -2.34 18.22 6.55
C TRP A 96 -3.52 17.93 5.61
N VAL A 97 -3.25 17.46 4.38
CA VAL A 97 -4.28 16.92 3.48
C VAL A 97 -4.40 15.41 3.63
N TYR A 98 -3.27 14.71 3.61
CA TYR A 98 -3.22 13.25 3.60
C TYR A 98 -3.80 12.61 4.87
N ILE A 99 -3.34 13.04 6.05
CA ILE A 99 -3.70 12.45 7.34
C ILE A 99 -5.22 12.51 7.58
N PRO A 100 -5.90 13.69 7.52
CA PRO A 100 -7.33 13.73 7.74
C PRO A 100 -8.14 12.99 6.67
N TYR A 101 -7.64 12.93 5.43
CA TYR A 101 -8.32 12.21 4.36
C TYR A 101 -8.23 10.68 4.56
N MET A 102 -7.03 10.16 4.83
CA MET A 102 -6.83 8.73 5.05
C MET A 102 -7.41 8.26 6.38
N ASN A 103 -7.43 9.07 7.43
CA ASN A 103 -8.11 8.71 8.68
C ASN A 103 -9.61 8.51 8.48
N LYS A 104 -10.25 9.30 7.60
CA LYS A 104 -11.66 9.08 7.22
C LYS A 104 -11.85 7.76 6.48
N ARG A 105 -10.87 7.33 5.66
CA ARG A 105 -10.90 6.05 4.96
C ARG A 105 -10.67 4.87 5.91
N LEU A 106 -9.70 5.00 6.81
CA LEU A 106 -9.42 4.00 7.84
C LEU A 106 -10.68 3.72 8.68
N ALA A 107 -11.38 4.77 9.10
CA ALA A 107 -12.64 4.64 9.86
C ALA A 107 -13.79 3.96 9.09
N GLN A 108 -13.67 3.73 7.77
CA GLN A 108 -14.68 3.01 6.98
C GLN A 108 -14.39 1.50 6.90
N ILE A 109 -13.15 1.09 7.18
CA ILE A 109 -12.70 -0.30 7.09
C ILE A 109 -12.42 -0.94 8.45
N THR A 110 -12.46 -0.16 9.53
CA THR A 110 -12.28 -0.59 10.93
C THR A 110 -13.62 -0.57 11.64
#